data_AF-E2A7F9-F1
#
_entry.id   AF-E2A7F9-F1
#
_cell.length_a   1.000
_cell.length_b   1.000
_cell.length_c   1.000
_cell.angle_alpha   90.00
_cell.angle_beta   90.00
_cell.angle_gamma   90.00
#
_symmetry.space_group_name_H-M   'P 1'
#
loop_
_entity.id
_entity.type
_entity.pdbx_description
1 polymer ?
#
loop_
_entity_poly.entity_id
_entity_poly.type
_entity_poly.pdbx_seq_one_letter_code
_entity_poly.pdbx_strand_id
1 'polypeptide(L)' 'ESLYRAMCDLEWYKLKPREARNLILLMRRANQSFRITAGKIFPLTMTTFCSV' A
#
# COMPACT_ATOMS: atom_id res chain seq x y z
N GLU A 1 1.55 0.76 4.39
CA GLU A 1 1.00 1.53 5.53
C GLU A 1 1.30 3.03 5.46
N SER A 2 2.56 3.47 5.59
CA SER A 2 2.90 4.90 5.62
C SER A 2 2.47 5.67 4.36
N LEU A 3 2.69 5.10 3.17
CA LEU A 3 2.29 5.73 1.91
C LEU A 3 0.77 5.86 1.76
N TYR A 4 0.02 4.85 2.22
CA TYR A 4 -1.44 4.87 2.18
C TYR A 4 -2.00 5.98 3.06
N ARG A 5 -1.48 6.10 4.29
CA ARG A 5 -1.84 7.17 5.24
C ARG A 5 -1.53 8.56 4.68
N ALA A 6 -0.32 8.76 4.16
CA ALA A 6 0.06 10.04 3.55
C ALA A 6 -0.86 10.44 2.37
N MET A 7 -1.35 9.46 1.60
CA MET A 7 -2.33 9.74 0.54
C MET A 7 -3.72 10.05 1.09
N CYS A 8 -4.14 9.43 2.20
CA CYS A 8 -5.42 9.72 2.86
C CYS A 8 -5.46 11.12 3.48
N ASP A 9 -4.32 11.62 3.96
CA ASP A 9 -4.18 12.96 4.55
C ASP A 9 -4.16 14.08 3.49
N LEU A 10 -4.07 13.72 2.21
CA LEU A 10 -4.12 14.67 1.09
C LEU A 10 -5.54 15.22 0.93
N GLU A 11 -5.68 16.52 0.66
CA GLU A 11 -6.95 17.17 0.33
C GLU A 11 -7.44 16.79 -1.09
N TRP A 12 -7.70 15.51 -1.32
CA TRP A 12 -8.01 14.90 -2.63
C TRP A 12 -9.21 15.53 -3.34
N TYR A 13 -10.14 16.12 -2.59
CA TYR A 13 -11.31 16.82 -3.10
C TYR A 13 -10.98 18.18 -3.74
N LYS A 14 -9.77 18.72 -3.52
CA LYS A 14 -9.28 19.93 -4.19
C LYS A 14 -8.51 19.64 -5.48
N LEU A 15 -8.19 18.37 -5.74
CA LEU A 15 -7.46 17.97 -6.95
C LEU A 15 -8.35 18.01 -8.19
N LYS A 16 -7.71 18.09 -9.36
CA LYS A 16 -8.42 17.90 -10.62
C LYS A 16 -9.01 16.48 -10.66
N PRO A 17 -10.19 16.25 -11.29
CA PRO A 17 -10.83 14.93 -11.32
C PRO A 17 -9.92 13.79 -11.81
N ARG A 18 -9.03 14.08 -12.77
CA ARG A 18 -8.05 13.12 -13.30
C ARG A 18 -7.00 12.73 -12.25
N GLU A 19 -6.53 13.67 -11.45
CA GLU A 19 -5.53 13.44 -10.41
C GLU A 19 -6.14 12.70 -9.22
N ALA A 20 -7.35 13.09 -8.80
CA ALA A 20 -8.10 12.37 -7.77
C ALA A 20 -8.34 10.91 -8.15
N ARG A 21 -8.69 10.63 -9.41
CA ARG A 21 -8.84 9.25 -9.91
C ARG A 21 -7.53 8.46 -9.87
N ASN A 22 -6.40 9.10 -10.22
CA ASN A 22 -5.09 8.47 -10.14
C ASN A 22 -4.71 8.15 -8.69
N LEU A 23 -5.02 9.05 -7.75
CA LEU A 23 -4.77 8.86 -6.32
C LEU A 23 -5.51 7.64 -5.76
N ILE A 24 -6.78 7.43 -6.13
CA ILE A 24 -7.55 6.25 -5.72
C ILE A 24 -6.87 4.94 -6.16
N LEU A 25 -6.34 4.90 -7.38
CA LEU A 25 -5.60 3.74 -7.89
C LEU A 25 -4.33 3.49 -7.08
N LEU A 26 -3.60 4.56 -6.75
CA LEU A 26 -2.40 4.48 -5.93
C LEU A 26 -2.71 4.01 -4.51
N MET A 27 -3.78 4.52 -3.88
CA MET A 27 -4.26 4.05 -2.57
C MET A 27 -4.57 2.56 -2.59
N ARG A 28 -5.29 2.09 -3.62
CA ARG A 28 -5.59 0.65 -3.78
C ARG A 28 -4.34 -0.19 -3.92
N ARG A 29 -3.33 0.28 -4.66
CA ARG A 29 -2.04 -0.41 -4.83
C ARG A 29 -1.19 -0.39 -3.56
N ALA A 30 -1.14 0.74 -2.88
CA ALA A 30 -0.35 0.93 -1.66
C ALA A 30 -0.92 0.18 -0.46
N ASN A 31 -2.23 -0.08 -0.46
CA ASN A 31 -2.89 -0.92 0.53
C ASN A 31 -2.52 -2.41 0.36
N GLN A 32 -2.05 -2.81 -0.83
CA GLN A 32 -1.48 -4.14 -1.01
C GLN A 32 -0.05 -4.12 -0.46
N SER A 33 0.14 -4.74 0.71
CA SER A 33 1.48 -4.94 1.29
C SER A 33 2.43 -5.54 0.25
N PHE A 34 3.61 -4.94 0.09
CA PHE A 34 4.69 -5.50 -0.74
C PHE A 34 5.13 -6.83 -0.10
N ARG A 35 4.49 -7.93 -0.50
CA ARG A 35 4.74 -9.27 0.04
C ARG A 35 5.86 -9.92 -0.75
N ILE A 36 7.06 -9.85 -0.17
CA ILE A 36 8.17 -10.69 -0.61
C ILE A 36 7.87 -12.10 -0.13
N THR A 37 8.03 -13.09 -1.01
CA THR A 37 7.76 -14.50 -0.69
C THR A 37 8.96 -15.37 -1.04
N ALA A 38 9.31 -16.32 -0.18
CA ALA A 38 10.28 -17.37 -0.49
C ALA A 38 9.57 -18.48 -1.31
N GLY A 39 10.06 -18.72 -2.52
CA GLY A 39 9.51 -19.73 -3.43
C GLY A 39 8.04 -19.54 -3.80
N LYS A 40 7.46 -18.34 -3.58
CA LYS A 40 6.00 -18.06 -3.65
C LYS A 40 5.13 -18.77 -2.61
N ILE A 41 5.73 -19.39 -1.59
CA ILE A 41 5.01 -20.19 -0.59
C ILE A 41 4.95 -19.45 0.76
N PHE A 42 6.09 -18.92 1.22
CA PHE A 42 6.18 -18.30 2.55
C PHE A 42 6.39 -16.79 2.45
N PRO A 43 5.54 -15.95 3.07
CA PRO A 43 5.78 -14.52 3.12
C PRO A 43 6.99 -14.23 4.01
N LEU A 44 7.92 -13.41 3.53
CA LEU A 44 9.08 -12.94 4.29
C LEU A 44 8.66 -11.70 5.08
N THR A 45 8.21 -11.91 6.31
CA THR A 45 7.80 -10.86 7.23
C THR A 45 8.47 -11.05 8.59
N MET A 46 8.51 -10.00 9.41
CA MET A 46 9.01 -10.10 10.79
C MET A 46 8.25 -11.16 11.59
N THR A 47 6.94 -11.28 11.36
CA THR A 47 6.11 -12.33 12.00
C THR A 47 6.61 -13.72 11.64
N THR A 48 6.93 -13.99 10.38
CA THR A 48 7.46 -15.29 9.93
C THR A 48 8.86 -15.56 10.50
N PHE A 49 9.66 -14.53 10.71
CA PHE A 49 10.99 -14.66 11.34
C PHE A 49 10.88 -14.99 12.82
N CYS A 50 10.02 -14.28 13.57
CA CYS A 50 9.81 -14.48 15.00
C CYS A 50 8.97 -15.72 15.34
N SER A 51 8.28 -16.32 14.37
CA SER A 51 7.47 -17.53 14.57
C SER A 51 8.28 -18.83 14.49
N VAL A 52 9.56 -18.74 14.12
CA VAL A 52 10.54 -19.83 14.17
C VAL A 52 11.27 -19.76 15.50
#